data_AF-A0AA37THB4-F1
#
_entry.id   AF-A0AA37THB4-F1
#
_cell.length_a   1.000
_cell.length_b   1.000
_cell.length_c   1.000
_cell.angle_alpha   90.00
_cell.angle_beta   90.00
_cell.angle_gamma   90.00
#
_symmetry.space_group_name_H-M   'P 1'
#
loop_
_entity.id
_entity.type
_entity.pdbx_description
1 polymer ?
#
loop_
_entity_poly.entity_id
_entity_poly.type
_entity_poly.pdbx_seq_one_letter_code
_entity_poly.pdbx_strand_id
1 'polypeptide(L)'
;MPTGVEQTAQYLLIVEYEPNQTIGSDIFTGIRTHHFREVIAERETGSLERTWFELRCIRESVKKYVLNCPIPLLQSIIQSDIDDAGQRVDNLRDQIFNYFQQQDKVLPDYVENIDDFLMSQIDKPEIQEFTAQRRAFLAEVQALKLRFCRLCTLAVFAVEQRPERIDMRLKSLGFGVEVTYLPRWHWEAIFIVGLCVILSTLIPSFIYAASVDNLGFSVPAQYRAYVPVDPKQVVMWALMAAALHTLAVVVALAVKRFYAPKHAHGGTSDAPENEICAAVSYMICLTIQIAFVMMSGNPARIAFAWALLPAITGYFTGKYIDKSRLKRPLSHLRSWKQAGVTGAASFLASIVTLVHGFQIAAIHPIVYIFILYATVVAASIGFAIGESFQRTYSHSKWTEDPAVNPDILGRSDRKVIGDLIIQRWTEPATQNARLNLAQGAGI
;
A
#
# COMPACT_ATOMS: atom_id res chain seq x y z
N MET A 1 5.03 20.53 1.93
CA MET A 1 4.46 20.01 0.66
C MET A 1 3.83 18.65 0.92
N PRO A 2 2.69 18.31 0.31
CA PRO A 2 2.14 16.95 0.39
C PRO A 2 3.23 15.98 -0.07
N THR A 3 3.54 14.98 0.76
CA THR A 3 4.50 13.92 0.43
C THR A 3 4.02 13.22 -0.83
N GLY A 4 4.69 13.48 -1.95
CA GLY A 4 4.44 12.76 -3.20
C GLY A 4 4.24 13.56 -4.47
N VAL A 5 3.98 14.88 -4.38
CA VAL A 5 3.78 15.73 -5.58
C VAL A 5 4.95 15.62 -6.56
N GLU A 6 6.18 15.75 -6.05
CA GLU A 6 7.40 15.71 -6.86
C GLU A 6 7.62 14.33 -7.51
N GLN A 7 7.39 13.25 -6.76
CA GLN A 7 7.56 11.89 -7.26
C GLN A 7 6.50 11.55 -8.30
N THR A 8 5.25 11.99 -8.09
CA THR A 8 4.18 11.84 -9.06
C THR A 8 4.49 12.64 -10.32
N ALA A 9 4.99 13.88 -10.20
CA ALA A 9 5.32 14.70 -11.36
C ALA A 9 6.43 14.08 -12.22
N GLN A 10 7.48 13.56 -11.58
CA GLN A 10 8.54 12.82 -12.28
C GLN A 10 8.01 11.54 -12.94
N TYR A 11 7.00 10.91 -12.33
CA TYR A 11 6.33 9.76 -12.94
C TYR A 11 5.46 10.17 -14.13
N LEU A 12 4.68 11.25 -14.01
CA LEU A 12 3.88 11.79 -15.12
C LEU A 12 4.72 12.22 -16.33
N LEU A 13 5.99 12.58 -16.12
CA LEU A 13 6.90 12.93 -17.21
C LEU A 13 7.20 11.74 -18.13
N ILE A 14 7.29 10.52 -17.56
CA ILE A 14 7.73 9.31 -18.26
C ILE A 14 6.58 8.42 -18.74
N VAL A 15 5.39 8.56 -18.15
CA VAL A 15 4.21 7.82 -18.63
C VAL A 15 3.72 8.38 -19.95
N GLU A 16 2.99 7.54 -20.67
CA GLU A 16 2.38 7.90 -21.93
C GLU A 16 1.29 8.96 -21.72
N TYR A 17 1.33 9.98 -22.58
CA TYR A 17 0.40 11.10 -22.57
C TYR A 17 -0.48 11.06 -23.82
N GLU A 18 -1.78 10.89 -23.61
CA GLU A 18 -2.80 10.90 -24.64
C GLU A 18 -3.57 12.23 -24.57
N PRO A 19 -3.31 13.19 -25.48
CA PRO A 19 -3.96 14.48 -25.42
C PRO A 19 -5.48 14.36 -25.60
N ASN A 20 -6.23 15.24 -24.93
CA ASN A 20 -7.63 15.44 -25.24
C ASN A 20 -7.79 15.76 -26.73
N GLN A 21 -8.71 15.06 -27.42
CA GLN A 21 -8.87 15.18 -28.88
C GLN A 21 -8.99 16.61 -29.38
N THR A 22 -9.79 17.45 -28.70
CA THR A 22 -10.00 18.85 -29.10
C THR A 22 -8.69 19.67 -28.99
N ILE A 23 -7.98 19.53 -27.87
CA ILE A 23 -6.71 20.24 -27.65
C ILE A 23 -5.65 19.76 -28.65
N GLY A 24 -5.57 18.44 -28.84
CA GLY A 24 -4.64 17.83 -29.79
C GLY A 24 -4.89 18.26 -31.22
N SER A 25 -6.16 18.28 -31.67
CA SER A 25 -6.53 18.72 -33.02
C SER A 25 -6.21 20.21 -33.23
N ASP A 26 -6.55 21.06 -32.26
CA ASP A 26 -6.31 22.50 -32.36
C ASP A 26 -4.82 22.80 -32.49
N ILE A 27 -3.97 22.13 -31.70
CA ILE A 27 -2.52 22.30 -31.79
C ILE A 27 -1.98 21.73 -33.11
N PHE A 28 -2.47 20.57 -33.55
CA PHE A 28 -2.03 19.91 -34.78
C PHE A 28 -2.33 20.74 -36.03
N THR A 29 -3.50 21.40 -36.10
CA THR A 29 -3.84 22.28 -37.25
C THR A 29 -2.88 23.46 -37.40
N GLY A 30 -2.22 23.89 -36.31
CA GLY A 30 -1.22 24.95 -36.33
C GLY A 30 0.17 24.51 -36.81
N ILE A 31 0.43 23.21 -36.97
CA ILE A 31 1.73 22.67 -37.38
C ILE A 31 1.85 22.71 -38.92
N ARG A 32 2.86 23.41 -39.44
CA ARG A 32 3.08 23.58 -40.88
C ARG A 32 4.29 22.82 -41.45
N THR A 33 5.18 22.33 -40.59
CA THR A 33 6.41 21.64 -40.98
C THR A 33 6.14 20.16 -41.24
N HIS A 34 6.73 19.61 -42.29
CA HIS A 34 6.41 18.28 -42.83
C HIS A 34 6.71 17.19 -41.80
N HIS A 35 7.96 17.04 -41.39
CA HIS A 35 8.38 15.97 -40.48
C HIS A 35 7.68 16.05 -39.12
N PHE A 36 7.38 17.27 -38.65
CA PHE A 36 6.62 17.42 -37.42
C PHE A 36 5.19 16.84 -37.58
N ARG A 37 4.51 17.10 -38.69
CA ARG A 37 3.18 16.51 -38.93
C ARG A 37 3.24 14.99 -39.02
N GLU A 38 4.25 14.45 -39.70
CA GLU A 38 4.42 13.00 -39.87
C GLU A 38 4.75 12.28 -38.55
N VAL A 39 5.55 12.90 -37.67
CA VAL A 39 5.80 12.38 -36.32
C VAL A 39 4.51 12.34 -35.48
N ILE A 40 3.69 13.38 -35.52
CA ILE A 40 2.43 13.40 -34.76
C ILE A 40 1.38 12.46 -35.37
N ALA A 41 1.47 12.19 -36.67
CA ALA A 41 0.67 11.18 -37.36
C ALA A 41 1.20 9.75 -37.18
N GLU A 42 2.24 9.54 -36.35
CA GLU A 42 2.87 8.25 -36.05
C GLU A 42 3.47 7.55 -37.28
N ARG A 43 3.81 8.30 -38.35
CA ARG A 43 4.45 7.75 -39.56
C ARG A 43 5.97 7.85 -39.54
N GLU A 44 6.48 8.79 -38.75
CA GLU A 44 7.89 8.98 -38.44
C GLU A 44 8.07 9.02 -36.92
N THR A 45 9.31 8.87 -36.45
CA THR A 45 9.66 9.00 -35.02
C THR A 45 10.62 10.17 -34.80
N GLY A 46 10.33 10.97 -33.78
CA GLY A 46 11.14 12.14 -33.41
C GLY A 46 10.87 12.59 -31.98
N SER A 47 11.91 12.55 -31.13
CA SER A 47 11.79 12.86 -29.71
C SER A 47 11.42 14.32 -29.43
N LEU A 48 12.00 15.28 -30.17
CA LEU A 48 11.74 16.71 -29.95
C LEU A 48 10.32 17.09 -30.37
N GLU A 49 9.88 16.65 -31.55
CA GLU A 49 8.56 16.88 -32.12
C GLU A 49 7.47 16.36 -31.19
N ARG A 50 7.61 15.09 -30.77
CA ARG A 50 6.68 14.45 -29.85
C ARG A 50 6.63 15.16 -28.50
N THR A 51 7.80 15.40 -27.88
CA THR A 51 7.85 16.03 -26.55
C THR A 51 7.32 17.47 -26.59
N TRP A 52 7.59 18.21 -27.67
CA TRP A 52 7.09 19.57 -27.86
C TRP A 52 5.57 19.60 -28.03
N PHE A 53 5.00 18.68 -28.81
CA PHE A 53 3.56 18.55 -28.96
C PHE A 53 2.87 18.18 -27.65
N GLU A 54 3.41 17.19 -26.93
CA GLU A 54 2.91 16.79 -25.61
C GLU A 54 2.96 17.97 -24.62
N LEU A 55 4.08 18.71 -24.55
CA LEU A 55 4.20 19.89 -23.70
C LEU A 55 3.10 20.92 -23.98
N ARG A 56 2.84 21.24 -25.26
CA ARG A 56 1.78 22.19 -25.63
C ARG A 56 0.39 21.69 -25.23
N CYS A 57 0.11 20.40 -25.41
CA CYS A 57 -1.16 19.80 -25.01
C CYS A 57 -1.35 19.77 -23.49
N ILE A 58 -0.29 19.42 -22.74
CA ILE A 58 -0.29 19.43 -21.27
C ILE A 58 -0.51 20.86 -20.77
N ARG A 59 0.17 21.86 -21.34
CA ARG A 59 -0.02 23.27 -20.98
C ARG A 59 -1.48 23.68 -21.06
N GLU A 60 -2.14 23.45 -22.20
CA GLU A 60 -3.54 23.84 -22.38
C GLU A 60 -4.49 23.06 -21.47
N SER A 61 -4.24 21.76 -21.28
CA SER A 61 -5.03 20.92 -20.38
C SER A 61 -4.92 21.38 -18.92
N VAL A 62 -3.71 21.66 -18.45
CA VAL A 62 -3.44 22.13 -17.08
C VAL A 62 -3.99 23.55 -16.88
N LYS A 63 -3.80 24.46 -17.84
CA LYS A 63 -4.36 25.80 -17.79
C LYS A 63 -5.89 25.76 -17.68
N LYS A 64 -6.55 24.97 -18.53
CA LYS A 64 -8.00 24.79 -18.48
C LYS A 64 -8.46 24.19 -17.16
N TYR A 65 -7.72 23.24 -16.60
CA TYR A 65 -8.04 22.64 -15.30
C TYR A 65 -7.95 23.66 -14.16
N VAL A 66 -6.87 24.44 -14.10
CA VAL A 66 -6.65 25.42 -13.03
C VAL A 66 -7.60 26.60 -13.13
N LEU A 67 -7.95 27.06 -14.34
CA LEU A 67 -8.96 28.09 -14.53
C LEU A 67 -10.35 27.67 -14.03
N ASN A 68 -10.64 26.37 -14.05
CA ASN A 68 -11.89 25.79 -13.54
C ASN A 68 -11.76 25.27 -12.09
N CYS A 69 -10.66 25.60 -11.40
CA CYS A 69 -10.42 25.13 -10.05
C CYS A 69 -11.44 25.75 -9.06
N PRO A 70 -12.12 24.95 -8.21
CA PRO A 70 -13.12 25.46 -7.29
C PRO A 70 -12.53 26.23 -6.09
N ILE A 71 -11.20 26.24 -5.93
CA ILE A 71 -10.51 26.88 -4.80
C ILE A 71 -9.84 28.17 -5.30
N PRO A 72 -10.41 29.36 -5.04
CA PRO A 72 -9.91 30.62 -5.62
C PRO A 72 -8.48 30.98 -5.21
N LEU A 73 -8.10 30.69 -3.96
CA LEU A 73 -6.75 30.93 -3.47
C LEU A 73 -5.72 30.08 -4.24
N LEU A 74 -6.01 28.79 -4.39
CA LEU A 74 -5.16 27.86 -5.13
C LEU A 74 -5.08 28.25 -6.60
N GLN A 75 -6.20 28.64 -7.19
CA GLN A 75 -6.26 29.17 -8.55
C GLN A 75 -5.33 30.37 -8.71
N SER A 76 -5.41 31.38 -7.83
CA SER A 76 -4.57 32.59 -7.93
C SER A 76 -3.06 32.29 -7.87
N ILE A 77 -2.66 31.37 -7.01
CA ILE A 77 -1.24 31.00 -6.82
C ILE A 77 -0.74 30.21 -8.03
N ILE A 78 -1.46 29.16 -8.43
CA ILE A 78 -1.02 28.29 -9.53
C ILE A 78 -1.14 29.01 -10.89
N GLN A 79 -2.11 29.90 -11.06
CA GLN A 79 -2.30 30.64 -12.30
C GLN A 79 -1.08 31.50 -12.63
N SER A 80 -0.52 32.21 -11.64
CA SER A 80 0.72 32.98 -11.83
C SER A 80 1.88 32.10 -12.30
N ASP A 81 2.03 30.90 -11.73
CA ASP A 81 3.09 29.97 -12.12
C ASP A 81 2.86 29.36 -13.51
N ILE A 82 1.59 29.11 -13.88
CA ILE A 82 1.20 28.65 -15.21
C ILE A 82 1.48 29.72 -16.26
N ASP A 83 1.22 30.99 -15.95
CA ASP A 83 1.42 32.09 -16.88
C ASP A 83 2.92 32.36 -17.11
N ASP A 84 3.76 32.33 -16.07
CA ASP A 84 5.23 32.38 -16.21
C ASP A 84 5.77 31.19 -17.03
N ALA A 85 5.35 29.96 -16.71
CA ALA A 85 5.75 28.79 -17.46
C ALA A 85 5.23 28.83 -18.91
N GLY A 86 4.03 29.34 -19.12
CA GLY A 86 3.40 29.52 -20.43
C GLY A 86 4.13 30.55 -21.28
N GLN A 87 4.56 31.66 -20.69
CA GLN A 87 5.37 32.67 -21.37
C GLN A 87 6.70 32.09 -21.85
N ARG A 88 7.34 31.22 -21.07
CA ARG A 88 8.55 30.51 -21.51
C ARG A 88 8.28 29.58 -22.69
N VAL A 89 7.16 28.86 -22.69
CA VAL A 89 6.73 28.05 -23.85
C VAL A 89 6.52 28.93 -25.07
N ASP A 90 5.88 30.10 -24.92
CA ASP A 90 5.66 31.02 -26.03
C ASP A 90 6.98 31.60 -26.58
N ASN A 91 7.94 31.93 -25.72
CA ASN A 91 9.27 32.39 -26.13
C ASN A 91 10.05 31.31 -26.89
N LEU A 92 9.92 30.04 -26.48
CA LEU A 92 10.60 28.91 -27.10
C LEU A 92 9.97 28.51 -28.43
N ARG A 93 8.67 28.77 -28.61
CA ARG A 93 7.89 28.39 -29.80
C ARG A 93 8.54 28.86 -31.09
N ASP A 94 8.91 30.13 -31.15
CA ASP A 94 9.42 30.73 -32.39
C ASP A 94 10.83 30.17 -32.74
N GLN A 95 11.64 29.89 -31.72
CA GLN A 95 12.96 29.27 -31.89
C GLN A 95 12.86 27.83 -32.40
N ILE A 96 11.98 27.03 -31.78
CA ILE A 96 11.72 25.65 -32.18
C ILE A 96 11.09 25.59 -33.58
N PHE A 97 10.20 26.53 -33.91
CA PHE A 97 9.60 26.59 -35.24
C PHE A 97 10.64 26.88 -36.33
N ASN A 98 11.54 27.83 -36.10
CA ASN A 98 12.66 28.11 -37.01
C ASN A 98 13.58 26.89 -37.15
N TYR A 99 13.83 26.18 -36.05
CA TYR A 99 14.57 24.92 -36.06
C TYR A 99 13.88 23.85 -36.92
N PHE A 100 12.56 23.65 -36.79
CA PHE A 100 11.83 22.68 -37.63
C PHE A 100 11.81 23.07 -39.11
N GLN A 101 11.76 24.37 -39.45
CA GLN A 101 11.90 24.81 -40.83
C GLN A 101 13.29 24.54 -41.41
N GLN A 102 14.34 24.60 -40.59
CA GLN A 102 15.69 24.20 -40.98
C GLN A 102 15.78 22.67 -41.10
N GLN A 103 15.13 21.94 -40.20
CA GLN A 103 15.05 20.49 -40.22
C GLN A 103 14.50 19.97 -41.54
N ASP A 104 13.36 20.50 -42.00
CA ASP A 104 12.71 20.10 -43.26
C ASP A 104 13.58 20.36 -44.51
N LYS A 105 14.62 21.21 -44.40
CA LYS A 105 15.58 21.44 -45.50
C LYS A 105 16.76 20.48 -45.50
N VAL A 106 17.06 19.90 -44.33
CA VAL A 106 18.24 19.07 -44.09
C VAL A 106 17.87 17.58 -44.19
N LEU A 107 16.67 17.22 -43.73
CA LEU A 107 16.16 15.87 -43.81
C LEU A 107 15.65 15.53 -45.22
N PRO A 108 15.80 14.28 -45.67
CA PRO A 108 15.11 13.76 -46.85
C PRO A 108 13.59 13.78 -46.69
N ASP A 109 12.84 13.72 -47.79
CA ASP A 109 11.37 13.74 -47.80
C ASP A 109 10.71 12.71 -46.87
N TYR A 110 11.39 11.60 -46.56
CA TYR A 110 10.93 10.60 -45.59
C TYR A 110 12.07 10.10 -44.70
N VAL A 111 11.82 10.05 -43.40
CA VAL A 111 12.77 9.52 -42.41
C VAL A 111 12.02 8.71 -41.33
N GLU A 112 12.30 7.41 -41.23
CA GLU A 112 11.66 6.54 -40.23
C GLU A 112 11.93 7.01 -38.79
N ASN A 113 13.17 7.37 -38.47
CA ASN A 113 13.57 7.96 -37.19
C ASN A 113 14.53 9.13 -37.38
N ILE A 114 14.06 10.33 -37.05
CA ILE A 114 14.81 11.59 -37.18
C ILE A 114 16.06 11.58 -36.29
N ASP A 115 15.93 11.07 -35.06
CA ASP A 115 17.03 11.06 -34.10
C ASP A 115 18.15 10.10 -34.57
N ASP A 116 17.80 8.93 -35.08
CA ASP A 116 18.77 7.95 -35.60
C ASP A 116 19.44 8.47 -36.88
N PHE A 117 18.68 9.12 -37.77
CA PHE A 117 19.22 9.71 -38.99
C PHE A 117 20.28 10.76 -38.68
N LEU A 118 19.98 11.71 -37.79
CA LEU A 118 20.92 12.77 -37.41
C LEU A 118 22.18 12.21 -36.76
N MET A 119 22.04 11.18 -35.92
CA MET A 119 23.18 10.49 -35.31
C MET A 119 24.04 9.75 -36.34
N SER A 120 23.44 9.14 -37.37
CA SER A 120 24.17 8.46 -38.45
C SER A 120 24.96 9.42 -39.35
N GLN A 121 24.58 10.70 -39.38
CA GLN A 121 25.18 11.74 -40.21
C GLN A 121 26.04 12.73 -39.41
N ILE A 122 26.37 12.42 -38.15
CA ILE A 122 27.01 13.35 -37.21
C ILE A 122 28.41 13.81 -37.63
N ASP A 123 29.08 13.05 -38.50
CA ASP A 123 30.41 13.39 -39.04
C ASP A 123 30.39 14.63 -39.95
N LYS A 124 29.21 15.07 -40.39
CA LYS A 124 29.04 16.31 -41.15
C LYS A 124 28.96 17.51 -40.18
N PRO A 125 29.82 18.53 -40.29
CA PRO A 125 29.89 19.63 -39.33
C PRO A 125 28.57 20.41 -39.19
N GLU A 126 27.84 20.60 -40.30
CA GLU A 126 26.52 21.24 -40.30
C GLU A 126 25.47 20.43 -39.51
N ILE A 127 25.54 19.09 -39.58
CA ILE A 127 24.65 18.19 -38.82
C ILE A 127 25.05 18.14 -37.35
N GLN A 128 26.33 18.28 -37.04
CA GLN A 128 26.83 18.30 -35.67
C GLN A 128 26.27 19.49 -34.88
N GLU A 129 26.34 20.69 -35.44
CA GLU A 129 25.77 21.91 -34.83
C GLU A 129 24.25 21.77 -34.69
N PHE A 130 23.58 21.28 -35.73
CA PHE A 130 22.14 21.05 -35.73
C PHE A 130 21.70 20.04 -34.66
N THR A 131 22.43 18.93 -34.50
CA THR A 131 22.18 17.91 -33.46
C THR A 131 22.43 18.45 -32.05
N ALA A 132 23.45 19.30 -31.87
CA ALA A 132 23.71 19.95 -30.58
C ALA A 132 22.54 20.88 -30.20
N GLN A 133 22.05 21.66 -31.17
CA GLN A 133 20.88 22.53 -30.98
C GLN A 133 19.61 21.71 -30.65
N ARG A 134 19.38 20.60 -31.36
CA ARG A 134 18.27 19.68 -31.08
C ARG A 134 18.27 19.17 -29.64
N ARG A 135 19.44 18.75 -29.14
CA ARG A 135 19.60 18.27 -27.75
C ARG A 135 19.34 19.37 -26.73
N ALA A 136 19.80 20.59 -26.99
CA ALA A 136 19.54 21.74 -26.13
C ALA A 136 18.04 22.04 -26.04
N PHE A 137 17.34 22.07 -27.17
CA PHE A 137 15.88 22.24 -27.18
C PHE A 137 15.16 21.09 -26.50
N LEU A 138 15.56 19.84 -26.74
CA LEU A 138 14.93 18.69 -26.09
C LEU A 138 15.05 18.77 -24.56
N ALA A 139 16.22 19.13 -24.03
CA ALA A 139 16.42 19.29 -22.60
C ALA A 139 15.55 20.42 -22.01
N GLU A 140 15.44 21.55 -22.71
CA GLU A 140 14.61 22.69 -22.27
C GLU A 140 13.11 22.34 -22.30
N VAL A 141 12.66 21.69 -23.37
CA VAL A 141 11.27 21.22 -23.51
C VAL A 141 10.93 20.19 -22.44
N GLN A 142 11.83 19.25 -22.13
CA GLN A 142 11.64 18.27 -21.05
C GLN A 142 11.57 18.94 -19.67
N ALA A 143 12.42 19.95 -19.42
CA ALA A 143 12.38 20.71 -18.17
C ALA A 143 11.04 21.45 -18.00
N LEU A 144 10.54 22.07 -19.08
CA LEU A 144 9.22 22.72 -19.09
C LEU A 144 8.08 21.69 -18.94
N LYS A 145 8.16 20.54 -19.60
CA LYS A 145 7.18 19.45 -19.46
C LYS A 145 7.11 18.99 -18.01
N LEU A 146 8.25 18.76 -17.36
CA LEU A 146 8.30 18.42 -15.94
C LEU A 146 7.69 19.52 -15.06
N ARG A 147 7.94 20.80 -15.36
CA ARG A 147 7.32 21.92 -14.63
C ARG A 147 5.80 21.88 -14.73
N PHE A 148 5.24 21.65 -15.92
CA PHE A 148 3.79 21.49 -16.08
C PHE A 148 3.25 20.23 -15.41
N CYS A 149 3.97 19.11 -15.41
CA CYS A 149 3.60 17.92 -14.63
C CYS A 149 3.58 18.20 -13.12
N ARG A 150 4.51 19.02 -12.60
CA ARG A 150 4.49 19.48 -11.19
C ARG A 150 3.29 20.36 -10.89
N LEU A 151 2.99 21.32 -11.75
CA LEU A 151 1.82 22.20 -11.59
C LEU A 151 0.51 21.40 -11.65
N CYS A 152 0.43 20.44 -12.58
CA CYS A 152 -0.68 19.50 -12.70
C CYS A 152 -0.90 18.70 -11.42
N THR A 153 0.14 18.00 -10.95
CA THR A 153 0.07 17.18 -9.74
C THR A 153 -0.26 18.01 -8.51
N LEU A 154 0.35 19.19 -8.37
CA LEU A 154 0.04 20.10 -7.27
C LEU A 154 -1.43 20.53 -7.30
N ALA A 155 -1.96 20.91 -8.46
CA ALA A 155 -3.35 21.30 -8.61
C ALA A 155 -4.31 20.14 -8.28
N VAL A 156 -4.07 18.95 -8.85
CA VAL A 156 -4.93 17.78 -8.64
C VAL A 156 -4.90 17.32 -7.19
N PHE A 157 -3.72 17.21 -6.57
CA PHE A 157 -3.61 16.75 -5.17
C PHE A 157 -4.10 17.77 -4.16
N ALA A 158 -4.10 19.06 -4.51
CA ALA A 158 -4.64 20.10 -3.64
C ALA A 158 -6.19 20.15 -3.68
N VAL A 159 -6.80 19.76 -4.81
CA VAL A 159 -8.26 19.75 -4.98
C VAL A 159 -8.88 18.40 -4.59
N GLU A 160 -8.28 17.29 -5.02
CA GLU A 160 -8.82 15.95 -4.86
C GLU A 160 -8.12 15.21 -3.72
N GLN A 161 -8.91 14.74 -2.74
CA GLN A 161 -8.39 14.02 -1.57
C GLN A 161 -8.47 12.50 -1.70
N ARG A 162 -9.31 11.99 -2.62
CA ARG A 162 -9.54 10.55 -2.82
C ARG A 162 -8.75 10.07 -4.05
N PRO A 163 -8.01 8.95 -3.99
CA PRO A 163 -7.19 8.46 -5.09
C PRO A 163 -8.02 8.08 -6.29
N GLU A 164 -9.25 7.59 -6.13
CA GLU A 164 -10.12 7.29 -7.26
C GLU A 164 -10.46 8.57 -8.05
N ARG A 165 -10.56 9.70 -7.35
CA ARG A 165 -10.76 11.00 -8.00
C ARG A 165 -9.47 11.55 -8.58
N ILE A 166 -8.34 11.41 -7.88
CA ILE A 166 -7.02 11.78 -8.41
C ILE A 166 -6.74 11.02 -9.70
N ASP A 167 -6.98 9.71 -9.71
CA ASP A 167 -6.90 8.81 -10.87
C ASP A 167 -7.74 9.34 -12.04
N MET A 168 -9.04 9.50 -11.79
CA MET A 168 -9.99 10.00 -12.79
C MET A 168 -9.58 11.38 -13.33
N ARG A 169 -9.07 12.28 -12.48
CA ARG A 169 -8.60 13.60 -12.91
C ARG A 169 -7.36 13.52 -13.76
N LEU A 170 -6.34 12.76 -13.35
CA LEU A 170 -5.11 12.60 -14.13
C LEU A 170 -5.39 11.94 -15.49
N LYS A 171 -6.26 10.91 -15.54
CA LYS A 171 -6.74 10.32 -16.79
C LYS A 171 -7.50 11.32 -17.66
N SER A 172 -8.39 12.14 -17.07
CA SER A 172 -9.12 13.18 -17.82
C SER A 172 -8.22 14.27 -18.42
N LEU A 173 -7.01 14.45 -17.86
CA LEU A 173 -5.99 15.36 -18.36
C LEU A 173 -5.09 14.72 -19.44
N GLY A 174 -5.22 13.42 -19.67
CA GLY A 174 -4.49 12.67 -20.69
C GLY A 174 -3.37 11.77 -20.17
N PHE A 175 -3.20 11.62 -18.85
CA PHE A 175 -2.12 10.78 -18.30
C PHE A 175 -2.57 9.32 -18.15
N GLY A 176 -1.83 8.38 -18.74
CA GLY A 176 -2.01 6.93 -18.59
C GLY A 176 -1.52 6.39 -17.24
N VAL A 177 -2.17 6.79 -16.14
CA VAL A 177 -1.84 6.36 -14.77
C VAL A 177 -3.03 5.72 -14.09
N GLU A 178 -2.75 4.79 -13.16
CA GLU A 178 -3.71 4.27 -12.19
C GLU A 178 -3.28 4.67 -10.78
N VAL A 179 -4.14 5.38 -10.04
CA VAL A 179 -3.87 5.78 -8.64
C VAL A 179 -4.78 5.01 -7.67
N THR A 180 -4.19 4.21 -6.78
CA THR A 180 -4.92 3.42 -5.78
C THR A 180 -4.38 3.66 -4.36
N TYR A 181 -5.21 3.42 -3.34
CA TYR A 181 -4.75 3.45 -1.96
C TYR A 181 -3.81 2.29 -1.67
N LEU A 182 -2.80 2.57 -0.86
CA LEU A 182 -2.02 1.56 -0.17
C LEU A 182 -2.92 0.87 0.88
N PRO A 183 -3.28 -0.42 0.75
CA PRO A 183 -4.20 -1.07 1.69
C PRO A 183 -3.65 -0.96 3.12
N ARG A 184 -4.43 -0.33 4.01
CA ARG A 184 -3.97 0.03 5.37
C ARG A 184 -3.97 -1.15 6.36
N TRP A 185 -4.94 -2.04 6.23
CA TRP A 185 -5.18 -3.14 7.17
C TRP A 185 -5.70 -4.38 6.44
N HIS A 186 -5.22 -5.56 6.83
CA HIS A 186 -5.66 -6.85 6.27
C HIS A 186 -6.87 -7.37 7.02
N TRP A 187 -8.02 -6.71 6.81
CA TRP A 187 -9.27 -7.00 7.52
C TRP A 187 -9.71 -8.45 7.39
N GLU A 188 -9.44 -9.09 6.25
CA GLU A 188 -9.71 -10.52 6.04
C GLU A 188 -8.91 -11.39 7.02
N ALA A 189 -7.59 -11.18 7.13
CA ALA A 189 -6.75 -11.93 8.06
C ALA A 189 -7.15 -11.67 9.52
N ILE A 190 -7.47 -10.41 9.86
CA ILE A 190 -7.92 -10.01 11.19
C ILE A 190 -9.25 -10.72 11.53
N PHE A 191 -10.20 -10.75 10.60
CA PHE A 191 -11.51 -11.39 10.78
C PHE A 191 -11.41 -12.91 10.89
N ILE A 192 -10.63 -13.55 10.02
CA ILE A 192 -10.40 -15.01 10.07
C ILE A 192 -9.77 -15.40 11.40
N VAL A 193 -8.76 -14.65 11.87
CA VAL A 193 -8.15 -14.90 13.19
C VAL A 193 -9.21 -14.78 14.30
N GLY A 194 -10.00 -13.71 14.31
CA GLY A 194 -11.07 -13.54 15.30
C GLY A 194 -12.03 -14.73 15.33
N LEU A 195 -12.49 -15.19 14.15
CA LEU A 195 -13.36 -16.35 14.03
C LEU A 195 -12.68 -17.65 14.51
N CYS A 196 -11.42 -17.86 14.15
CA CYS A 196 -10.63 -19.01 14.60
C CYS A 196 -10.49 -19.04 16.12
N VAL A 197 -10.27 -17.89 16.78
CA VAL A 197 -10.18 -17.81 18.24
C VAL A 197 -11.53 -18.10 18.89
N ILE A 198 -12.63 -17.56 18.34
CA ILE A 198 -13.98 -17.85 18.81
C ILE A 198 -14.25 -19.36 18.78
N LEU A 199 -14.01 -20.01 17.63
CA LEU A 199 -14.25 -21.45 17.47
C LEU A 199 -13.33 -22.30 18.37
N SER A 200 -12.05 -21.94 18.44
CA SER A 200 -11.05 -22.63 19.28
C SER A 200 -11.34 -22.50 20.77
N THR A 201 -12.10 -21.48 21.17
CA THR A 201 -12.54 -21.29 22.56
C THR A 201 -13.90 -21.95 22.80
N LEU A 202 -14.89 -21.73 21.94
CA LEU A 202 -16.25 -22.23 22.12
C LEU A 202 -16.33 -23.75 22.12
N ILE A 203 -15.66 -24.42 21.17
CA ILE A 203 -15.78 -25.88 21.02
C ILE A 203 -15.25 -26.61 22.27
N PRO A 204 -14.02 -26.37 22.75
CA PRO A 204 -13.54 -27.04 23.96
C PRO A 204 -14.28 -26.60 25.21
N SER A 205 -14.80 -25.37 25.25
CA SER A 205 -15.58 -24.89 26.41
C SER A 205 -16.94 -25.57 26.52
N PHE A 206 -17.58 -25.89 25.39
CA PHE A 206 -18.80 -26.69 25.37
C PHE A 206 -18.53 -28.12 25.84
N ILE A 207 -17.43 -28.73 25.37
CA ILE A 207 -16.99 -30.06 25.82
C ILE A 207 -16.69 -30.06 27.33
N TYR A 208 -16.01 -29.03 27.81
CA TYR A 208 -15.71 -28.85 29.24
C TYR A 208 -17.00 -28.76 30.07
N ALA A 209 -17.92 -27.86 29.70
CA ALA A 209 -19.19 -27.69 30.41
C ALA A 209 -20.00 -29.00 30.45
N ALA A 210 -20.13 -29.69 29.31
CA ALA A 210 -20.81 -30.98 29.23
C ALA A 210 -20.11 -32.07 30.08
N SER A 211 -18.79 -32.05 30.18
CA SER A 211 -18.03 -33.02 30.99
C SER A 211 -18.21 -32.77 32.49
N VAL A 212 -18.21 -31.50 32.91
CA VAL A 212 -18.42 -31.11 34.31
C VAL A 212 -19.82 -31.48 34.78
N ASP A 213 -20.83 -31.23 33.94
CA ASP A 213 -22.24 -31.56 34.21
C ASP A 213 -22.46 -33.07 34.30
N ASN A 214 -22.00 -33.84 33.30
CA ASN A 214 -22.17 -35.31 33.27
C ASN A 214 -21.41 -36.05 34.38
N LEU A 215 -20.27 -35.53 34.83
CA LEU A 215 -19.47 -36.14 35.89
C LEU A 215 -19.90 -35.68 37.30
N GLY A 216 -20.90 -34.79 37.41
CA GLY A 216 -21.45 -34.33 38.68
C GLY A 216 -20.46 -33.54 39.53
N PHE A 217 -19.46 -32.90 38.92
CA PHE A 217 -18.47 -32.12 39.66
C PHE A 217 -19.11 -30.82 40.18
N SER A 218 -19.21 -30.68 41.50
CA SER A 218 -19.57 -29.39 42.11
C SER A 218 -18.37 -28.43 42.09
N VAL A 219 -18.57 -27.22 41.59
CA VAL A 219 -17.56 -26.14 41.61
C VAL A 219 -17.64 -25.42 42.95
N PRO A 220 -16.59 -25.49 43.80
CA PRO A 220 -16.57 -24.78 45.07
C PRO A 220 -16.73 -23.27 44.88
N ALA A 221 -17.41 -22.59 45.80
CA ALA A 221 -17.75 -21.17 45.69
C ALA A 221 -16.53 -20.28 45.38
N GLN A 222 -15.37 -20.59 45.99
CA GLN A 222 -14.11 -19.88 45.77
C GLN A 222 -13.55 -19.97 44.34
N TYR A 223 -13.97 -20.95 43.53
CA TYR A 223 -13.49 -21.17 42.16
C TYR A 223 -14.48 -20.73 41.08
N ARG A 224 -15.72 -20.39 41.45
CA ARG A 224 -16.77 -19.99 40.48
C ARG A 224 -16.43 -18.72 39.69
N ALA A 225 -15.56 -17.86 40.23
CA ALA A 225 -15.06 -16.68 39.53
C ALA A 225 -14.01 -17.01 38.44
N TYR A 226 -13.40 -18.19 38.53
CA TYR A 226 -12.24 -18.58 37.72
C TYR A 226 -12.54 -19.73 36.77
N VAL A 227 -13.66 -20.42 36.97
CA VAL A 227 -14.06 -21.59 36.21
C VAL A 227 -15.43 -21.30 35.63
N PRO A 228 -15.60 -21.26 34.30
CA PRO A 228 -16.90 -20.98 33.71
C PRO A 228 -17.84 -22.15 34.02
N VAL A 229 -18.95 -21.85 34.71
CA VAL A 229 -19.95 -22.85 35.11
C VAL A 229 -21.18 -22.80 34.20
N ASP A 230 -21.47 -21.64 33.61
CA ASP A 230 -22.65 -21.41 32.80
C ASP A 230 -22.30 -21.17 31.31
N PRO A 231 -23.18 -21.59 30.36
CA PRO A 231 -22.98 -21.34 28.92
C PRO A 231 -22.77 -19.85 28.57
N LYS A 232 -23.41 -18.94 29.32
CA LYS A 232 -23.23 -17.49 29.14
C LYS A 232 -21.80 -17.04 29.44
N GLN A 233 -21.18 -17.59 30.50
CA GLN A 233 -19.81 -17.25 30.87
C GLN A 233 -18.82 -17.78 29.82
N VAL A 234 -19.05 -18.99 29.31
CA VAL A 234 -18.28 -19.57 28.20
C VAL A 234 -18.28 -18.66 26.96
N VAL A 235 -19.45 -18.19 26.55
CA VAL A 235 -19.57 -17.29 25.38
C VAL A 235 -18.86 -15.96 25.63
N MET A 236 -19.03 -15.37 26.81
CA MET A 236 -18.38 -14.11 27.17
C MET A 236 -16.85 -14.24 27.17
N TRP A 237 -16.31 -15.35 27.67
CA TRP A 237 -14.88 -15.63 27.66
C TRP A 237 -14.34 -15.84 26.24
N ALA A 238 -15.08 -16.53 25.38
CA ALA A 238 -14.72 -16.69 23.98
C ALA A 238 -14.68 -15.36 23.22
N LEU A 239 -15.65 -14.48 23.45
CA LEU A 239 -15.67 -13.14 22.86
C LEU A 239 -14.52 -12.27 23.38
N MET A 240 -14.23 -12.33 24.68
CA MET A 240 -13.12 -11.60 25.27
C MET A 240 -11.77 -12.09 24.72
N ALA A 241 -11.56 -13.40 24.67
CA ALA A 241 -10.37 -14.00 24.08
C ALA A 241 -10.21 -13.57 22.62
N ALA A 242 -11.28 -13.67 21.82
CA ALA A 242 -11.27 -13.23 20.43
C ALA A 242 -10.92 -11.75 20.28
N ALA A 243 -11.50 -10.87 21.09
CA ALA A 243 -11.20 -9.44 21.06
C ALA A 243 -9.72 -9.16 21.38
N LEU A 244 -9.17 -9.79 22.43
CA LEU A 244 -7.78 -9.59 22.85
C LEU A 244 -6.77 -10.14 21.83
N HIS A 245 -7.00 -11.34 21.30
CA HIS A 245 -6.12 -11.94 20.30
C HIS A 245 -6.21 -11.19 18.96
N THR A 246 -7.40 -10.73 18.56
CA THR A 246 -7.58 -9.88 17.35
C THR A 246 -6.85 -8.56 17.51
N LEU A 247 -6.96 -7.92 18.69
CA LEU A 247 -6.25 -6.68 18.99
C LEU A 247 -4.73 -6.87 18.94
N ALA A 248 -4.21 -7.98 19.47
CA ALA A 248 -2.78 -8.29 19.39
C ALA A 248 -2.29 -8.43 17.93
N VAL A 249 -3.11 -9.00 17.04
CA VAL A 249 -2.81 -9.04 15.60
C VAL A 249 -2.78 -7.65 14.99
N VAL A 250 -3.77 -6.80 15.29
CA VAL A 250 -3.80 -5.40 14.81
C VAL A 250 -2.57 -4.63 15.29
N VAL A 251 -2.19 -4.79 16.56
CA VAL A 251 -0.99 -4.16 17.13
C VAL A 251 0.28 -4.65 16.43
N ALA A 252 0.43 -5.96 16.21
CA ALA A 252 1.59 -6.51 15.51
C ALA A 252 1.69 -5.98 14.06
N LEU A 253 0.56 -5.85 13.36
CA LEU A 253 0.51 -5.23 12.03
C LEU A 253 0.91 -3.76 12.08
N ALA A 254 0.44 -3.01 13.08
CA ALA A 254 0.79 -1.61 13.27
C ALA A 254 2.30 -1.44 13.50
N VAL A 255 2.90 -2.23 14.40
CA VAL A 255 4.33 -2.20 14.68
C VAL A 255 5.14 -2.54 13.42
N LYS A 256 4.77 -3.60 12.70
CA LYS A 256 5.48 -4.04 11.48
C LYS A 256 5.35 -3.07 10.31
N ARG A 257 4.34 -2.20 10.32
CA ARG A 257 4.10 -1.19 9.30
C ARG A 257 4.74 0.15 9.64
N PHE A 258 4.58 0.64 10.86
CA PHE A 258 4.96 2.02 11.22
C PHE A 258 6.30 2.12 11.94
N TYR A 259 6.68 1.08 12.69
CA TYR A 259 7.90 1.06 13.47
C TYR A 259 9.06 0.36 12.74
N ALA A 260 8.80 -0.84 12.19
CA ALA A 260 9.83 -1.67 11.57
C ALA A 260 10.56 -0.99 10.40
N PRO A 261 9.90 -0.29 9.43
CA PRO A 261 10.63 0.34 8.32
C PRO A 261 11.65 1.41 8.73
N LYS A 262 11.47 2.00 9.91
CA LYS A 262 12.36 3.04 10.45
C LYS A 262 13.53 2.47 11.27
N HIS A 263 13.46 1.20 11.66
CA HIS A 263 14.38 0.58 12.62
C HIS A 263 14.78 -0.86 12.25
N ALA A 264 14.48 -1.30 11.02
CA ALA A 264 14.69 -2.69 10.60
C ALA A 264 16.19 -3.01 10.54
N HIS A 265 16.60 -4.00 11.33
CA HIS A 265 17.97 -4.53 11.35
C HIS A 265 18.06 -5.75 10.42
N GLY A 266 18.06 -5.52 9.11
CA GLY A 266 18.27 -6.56 8.09
C GLY A 266 17.14 -7.60 7.96
N GLY A 267 17.05 -8.23 6.79
CA GLY A 267 15.98 -9.16 6.41
C GLY A 267 16.03 -10.54 7.10
N THR A 268 16.13 -10.59 8.42
CA THR A 268 16.11 -11.85 9.18
C THR A 268 14.71 -12.17 9.72
N SER A 269 14.39 -13.46 9.87
CA SER A 269 13.09 -13.92 10.41
C SER A 269 12.96 -13.74 11.93
N ASP A 270 14.05 -13.37 12.61
CA ASP A 270 14.13 -13.16 14.06
C ASP A 270 14.50 -11.71 14.35
N ALA A 271 13.81 -10.79 13.69
CA ALA A 271 14.02 -9.36 13.90
C ALA A 271 13.60 -8.95 15.32
N PRO A 272 14.36 -8.05 15.99
CA PRO A 272 14.08 -7.61 17.36
C PRO A 272 12.73 -6.92 17.50
N GLU A 273 12.19 -6.37 16.41
CA GLU A 273 10.85 -5.77 16.37
C GLU A 273 9.71 -6.76 16.69
N ASN A 274 9.94 -8.08 16.59
CA ASN A 274 8.96 -9.09 17.02
C ASN A 274 8.76 -9.08 18.54
N GLU A 275 9.80 -8.76 19.31
CA GLU A 275 9.72 -8.58 20.76
C GLU A 275 8.92 -7.33 21.10
N ILE A 276 9.02 -6.28 20.28
CA ILE A 276 8.21 -5.06 20.42
C ILE A 276 6.74 -5.36 20.15
N CYS A 277 6.42 -6.17 19.12
CA CYS A 277 5.04 -6.65 18.90
C CYS A 277 4.49 -7.35 20.15
N ALA A 278 5.31 -8.18 20.82
CA ALA A 278 4.93 -8.88 22.04
C ALA A 278 4.71 -7.90 23.20
N ALA A 279 5.65 -6.99 23.45
CA ALA A 279 5.61 -6.04 24.55
C ALA A 279 4.42 -5.08 24.45
N VAL A 280 4.19 -4.50 23.26
CA VAL A 280 3.07 -3.58 23.04
C VAL A 280 1.73 -4.32 23.14
N SER A 281 1.63 -5.53 22.59
CA SER A 281 0.43 -6.36 22.73
C SER A 281 0.16 -6.72 24.20
N TYR A 282 1.20 -7.05 24.97
CA TYR A 282 1.08 -7.31 26.40
C TYR A 282 0.51 -6.09 27.14
N MET A 283 1.11 -4.91 26.96
CA MET A 283 0.69 -3.70 27.68
C MET A 283 -0.76 -3.29 27.37
N ILE A 284 -1.14 -3.33 26.09
CA ILE A 284 -2.51 -2.97 25.67
C ILE A 284 -3.52 -3.99 26.18
N CYS A 285 -3.27 -5.29 25.95
CA CYS A 285 -4.19 -6.34 26.39
C CYS A 285 -4.27 -6.45 27.92
N LEU A 286 -3.16 -6.24 28.64
CA LEU A 286 -3.14 -6.19 30.10
C LEU A 286 -4.03 -5.08 30.63
N THR A 287 -3.95 -3.87 30.06
CA THR A 287 -4.78 -2.74 30.49
C THR A 287 -6.27 -3.04 30.34
N ILE A 288 -6.66 -3.63 29.20
CA ILE A 288 -8.04 -4.04 28.94
C ILE A 288 -8.49 -5.16 29.90
N GLN A 289 -7.63 -6.16 30.13
CA GLN A 289 -7.93 -7.25 31.05
C GLN A 289 -8.05 -6.77 32.50
N ILE A 290 -7.19 -5.85 32.97
CA ILE A 290 -7.30 -5.27 34.31
C ILE A 290 -8.66 -4.57 34.47
N ALA A 291 -9.05 -3.74 33.50
CA ALA A 291 -10.34 -3.07 33.54
C ALA A 291 -11.50 -4.09 33.63
N PHE A 292 -11.49 -5.13 32.80
CA PHE A 292 -12.53 -6.15 32.78
C PHE A 292 -12.60 -6.97 34.09
N VAL A 293 -11.44 -7.39 34.60
CA VAL A 293 -11.32 -8.17 35.85
C VAL A 293 -11.80 -7.34 37.05
N MET A 294 -11.44 -6.05 37.10
CA MET A 294 -11.90 -5.13 38.15
C MET A 294 -13.41 -4.88 38.08
N MET A 295 -13.97 -4.67 36.88
CA MET A 295 -15.43 -4.52 36.69
C MET A 295 -16.20 -5.77 37.11
N SER A 296 -15.58 -6.94 37.01
CA SER A 296 -16.16 -8.23 37.42
C SER A 296 -15.96 -8.53 38.93
N GLY A 297 -15.39 -7.60 39.70
CA GLY A 297 -15.15 -7.78 41.14
C GLY A 297 -14.00 -8.73 41.49
N ASN A 298 -13.14 -9.05 40.51
CA ASN A 298 -12.04 -9.99 40.66
C ASN A 298 -10.69 -9.28 40.89
N PRO A 299 -9.69 -9.94 41.51
CA PRO A 299 -8.40 -9.31 41.79
C PRO A 299 -7.57 -9.11 40.51
N ALA A 300 -7.03 -7.90 40.34
CA ALA A 300 -6.27 -7.48 39.16
C ALA A 300 -5.07 -8.41 38.82
N ARG A 301 -4.49 -9.10 39.82
CA ARG A 301 -3.39 -10.07 39.63
C ARG A 301 -3.71 -11.15 38.61
N ILE A 302 -4.98 -11.48 38.38
CA ILE A 302 -5.41 -12.46 37.38
C ILE A 302 -5.00 -11.99 35.98
N ALA A 303 -5.20 -10.72 35.66
CA ALA A 303 -4.94 -10.17 34.33
C ALA A 303 -3.46 -10.29 33.90
N PHE A 304 -2.51 -10.21 34.84
CA PHE A 304 -1.07 -10.19 34.53
C PHE A 304 -0.58 -11.48 33.85
N ALA A 305 -1.05 -12.63 34.31
CA ALA A 305 -0.65 -13.92 33.76
C ALA A 305 -1.38 -14.23 32.44
N TRP A 306 -2.66 -13.87 32.35
CA TRP A 306 -3.48 -14.12 31.16
C TRP A 306 -3.21 -13.16 30.00
N ALA A 307 -2.63 -11.98 30.25
CA ALA A 307 -2.17 -11.06 29.20
C ALA A 307 -0.96 -11.60 28.40
N LEU A 308 -0.27 -12.63 28.90
CA LEU A 308 0.84 -13.27 28.18
C LEU A 308 0.38 -13.98 26.90
N LEU A 309 -0.83 -14.54 26.88
CA LEU A 309 -1.36 -15.26 25.71
C LEU A 309 -1.50 -14.37 24.46
N PRO A 310 -2.17 -13.20 24.53
CA PRO A 310 -2.19 -12.28 23.38
C PRO A 310 -0.80 -11.70 23.06
N ALA A 311 0.11 -11.56 24.03
CA ALA A 311 1.49 -11.15 23.75
C ALA A 311 2.24 -12.17 22.87
N ILE A 312 2.10 -13.46 23.17
CA ILE A 312 2.62 -14.56 22.33
C ILE A 312 2.02 -14.49 20.92
N THR A 313 0.72 -14.17 20.82
CA THR A 313 0.07 -13.97 19.52
C THR A 313 0.73 -12.84 18.74
N GLY A 314 0.93 -11.66 19.35
CA GLY A 314 1.62 -10.54 18.72
C GLY A 314 3.04 -10.88 18.24
N TYR A 315 3.80 -11.61 19.06
CA TYR A 315 5.15 -12.09 18.71
C TYR A 315 5.15 -12.98 17.46
N PHE A 316 4.32 -14.03 17.45
CA PHE A 316 4.27 -14.99 16.35
C PHE A 316 3.68 -14.37 15.07
N THR A 317 2.67 -13.49 15.20
CA THR A 317 2.16 -12.69 14.08
C THR A 317 3.28 -11.88 13.43
N GLY A 318 4.12 -11.21 14.22
CA GLY A 318 5.31 -10.52 13.71
C GLY A 318 6.27 -11.46 12.94
N LYS A 319 6.51 -12.66 13.47
CA LYS A 319 7.34 -13.67 12.78
C LYS A 319 6.73 -14.21 11.49
N TYR A 320 5.41 -14.33 11.42
CA TYR A 320 4.74 -14.78 10.20
C TYR A 320 4.79 -13.72 9.11
N ILE A 321 4.65 -12.45 9.48
CA ILE A 321 4.89 -11.29 8.63
C ILE A 321 6.31 -11.33 8.05
N ASP A 322 7.35 -11.45 8.89
CA ASP A 322 8.75 -11.49 8.39
C ASP A 322 9.00 -12.65 7.45
N LYS A 323 8.46 -13.82 7.80
CA LYS A 323 8.58 -15.02 6.98
C LYS A 323 7.91 -14.85 5.62
N SER A 324 6.73 -14.22 5.59
CA SER A 324 6.03 -13.90 4.35
C SER A 324 6.86 -12.91 3.52
N ARG A 325 7.47 -11.87 4.12
CA ARG A 325 8.38 -10.95 3.41
C ARG A 325 9.53 -11.70 2.72
N LEU A 326 10.08 -12.71 3.40
CA LEU A 326 11.15 -13.56 2.90
C LEU A 326 10.68 -14.68 1.95
N LYS A 327 9.41 -14.69 1.52
CA LYS A 327 8.80 -15.66 0.62
C LYS A 327 9.04 -17.13 1.03
N ARG A 328 9.14 -17.39 2.34
CA ARG A 328 9.38 -18.75 2.84
C ARG A 328 8.07 -19.55 2.87
N PRO A 329 8.09 -20.85 2.53
CA PRO A 329 6.89 -21.68 2.46
C PRO A 329 6.21 -21.83 3.82
N LEU A 330 4.92 -22.18 3.82
CA LEU A 330 4.14 -22.53 5.02
C LEU A 330 4.91 -23.50 5.92
N SER A 331 4.84 -23.31 7.24
CA SER A 331 5.52 -24.17 8.21
C SER A 331 4.59 -24.51 9.35
N HIS A 332 3.99 -25.70 9.25
CA HIS A 332 3.18 -26.29 10.32
C HIS A 332 3.95 -26.39 11.64
N LEU A 333 5.26 -26.64 11.57
CA LEU A 333 6.12 -26.70 12.76
C LEU A 333 6.08 -25.38 13.56
N ARG A 334 5.96 -24.22 12.91
CA ARG A 334 5.82 -22.94 13.63
C ARG A 334 4.44 -22.79 14.28
N SER A 335 3.37 -23.23 13.60
CA SER A 335 2.02 -23.28 14.19
C SER A 335 2.02 -24.16 15.45
N TRP A 336 2.68 -25.32 15.39
CA TRP A 336 2.87 -26.20 16.54
C TRP A 336 3.73 -25.59 17.65
N LYS A 337 4.78 -24.84 17.31
CA LYS A 337 5.57 -24.09 18.30
C LYS A 337 4.74 -23.01 18.99
N GLN A 338 3.94 -22.24 18.24
CA GLN A 338 3.03 -21.26 18.83
C GLN A 338 2.03 -21.96 19.75
N ALA A 339 1.41 -23.07 19.31
CA ALA A 339 0.52 -23.88 20.13
C ALA A 339 1.17 -24.32 21.44
N GLY A 340 2.40 -24.86 21.36
CA GLY A 340 3.17 -25.30 22.54
C GLY A 340 3.48 -24.16 23.51
N VAL A 341 3.97 -23.02 23.02
CA VAL A 341 4.30 -21.85 23.85
C VAL A 341 3.02 -21.26 24.48
N THR A 342 1.92 -21.18 23.72
CA THR A 342 0.66 -20.61 24.20
C THR A 342 0.00 -21.52 25.23
N GLY A 343 0.04 -22.84 25.00
CA GLY A 343 -0.39 -23.85 25.96
C GLY A 343 0.44 -23.81 27.25
N ALA A 344 1.77 -23.80 27.15
CA ALA A 344 2.65 -23.72 28.32
C ALA A 344 2.45 -22.43 29.12
N ALA A 345 2.25 -21.30 28.44
CA ALA A 345 1.93 -20.03 29.09
C ALA A 345 0.58 -20.08 29.84
N SER A 346 -0.45 -20.67 29.23
CA SER A 346 -1.76 -20.87 29.86
C SER A 346 -1.69 -21.80 31.08
N PHE A 347 -0.90 -22.88 30.98
CA PHE A 347 -0.65 -23.79 32.09
C PHE A 347 -0.01 -23.06 33.28
N LEU A 348 1.06 -22.30 33.03
CA LEU A 348 1.74 -21.49 34.05
C LEU A 348 0.81 -20.42 34.62
N ALA A 349 0.05 -19.72 33.78
CA ALA A 349 -0.93 -18.72 34.20
C ALA A 349 -2.00 -19.34 35.12
N SER A 350 -2.47 -20.53 34.80
CA SER A 350 -3.45 -21.27 35.60
C SER A 350 -2.86 -21.70 36.95
N ILE A 351 -1.60 -22.14 36.99
CA ILE A 351 -0.92 -22.45 38.26
C ILE A 351 -0.80 -21.21 39.15
N VAL A 352 -0.28 -20.11 38.59
CA VAL A 352 -0.04 -18.86 39.34
C VAL A 352 -1.34 -18.26 39.87
N THR A 353 -2.45 -18.43 39.15
CA THR A 353 -3.74 -17.83 39.53
C THR A 353 -4.59 -18.72 40.44
N LEU A 354 -4.54 -20.05 40.29
CA LEU A 354 -5.48 -20.98 40.96
C LEU A 354 -4.86 -21.77 42.11
N VAL A 355 -3.53 -21.94 42.13
CA VAL A 355 -2.86 -22.79 43.14
C VAL A 355 -2.37 -21.92 44.29
N HIS A 356 -3.11 -21.92 45.40
CA HIS A 356 -2.69 -21.23 46.62
C HIS A 356 -1.51 -21.97 47.28
N GLY A 357 -0.41 -21.24 47.50
CA GLY A 357 0.79 -21.79 48.16
C GLY A 357 1.54 -22.89 47.39
N PHE A 358 1.26 -23.06 46.09
CA PHE A 358 1.86 -24.11 45.24
C PHE A 358 1.66 -25.56 45.74
N GLN A 359 0.70 -25.80 46.63
CA GLN A 359 0.39 -27.13 47.15
C GLN A 359 -0.49 -27.91 46.16
N ILE A 360 0.15 -28.50 45.15
CA ILE A 360 -0.53 -29.19 44.05
C ILE A 360 -1.42 -30.34 44.57
N ALA A 361 -0.92 -31.15 45.51
CA ALA A 361 -1.64 -32.31 46.04
C ALA A 361 -2.99 -31.98 46.75
N ALA A 362 -3.20 -30.74 47.19
CA ALA A 362 -4.42 -30.31 47.89
C ALA A 362 -5.47 -29.64 46.96
N ILE A 363 -5.21 -29.60 45.66
CA ILE A 363 -6.09 -28.94 44.68
C ILE A 363 -7.36 -29.76 44.44
N HIS A 364 -8.52 -29.10 44.45
CA HIS A 364 -9.79 -29.73 44.12
C HIS A 364 -9.79 -30.30 42.68
N PRO A 365 -10.31 -31.51 42.40
CA PRO A 365 -10.26 -32.15 41.09
C PRO A 365 -10.71 -31.26 39.91
N ILE A 366 -11.73 -30.44 40.13
CA ILE A 366 -12.25 -29.50 39.12
C ILE A 366 -11.22 -28.48 38.61
N VAL A 367 -10.27 -28.08 39.47
CA VAL A 367 -9.21 -27.12 39.13
C VAL A 367 -8.16 -27.79 38.25
N TYR A 368 -7.86 -29.08 38.47
CA TYR A 368 -7.01 -29.84 37.55
C TYR A 368 -7.61 -29.96 36.16
N ILE A 369 -8.92 -30.27 36.09
CA ILE A 369 -9.65 -30.36 34.83
C ILE A 369 -9.65 -28.99 34.13
N PHE A 370 -9.85 -27.90 34.88
CA PHE A 370 -9.77 -26.55 34.33
C PHE A 370 -8.37 -26.19 33.81
N ILE A 371 -7.30 -26.49 34.55
CA ILE A 371 -5.92 -26.24 34.09
C ILE A 371 -5.64 -26.97 32.77
N LEU A 372 -6.07 -28.23 32.67
CA LEU A 372 -5.93 -29.01 31.44
C LEU A 372 -6.75 -28.38 30.29
N TYR A 373 -8.00 -28.05 30.55
CA TYR A 373 -8.90 -27.37 29.59
C TYR A 373 -8.28 -26.06 29.07
N ALA A 374 -7.83 -25.19 29.98
CA ALA A 374 -7.23 -23.90 29.65
C ALA A 374 -5.96 -24.05 28.80
N THR A 375 -5.16 -25.07 29.09
CA THR A 375 -3.96 -25.40 28.32
C THR A 375 -4.32 -25.84 26.90
N VAL A 376 -5.31 -26.73 26.76
CA VAL A 376 -5.77 -27.24 25.46
C VAL A 376 -6.41 -26.12 24.62
N VAL A 377 -7.24 -25.26 25.21
CA VAL A 377 -7.83 -24.11 24.51
C VAL A 377 -6.73 -23.17 24.02
N ALA A 378 -5.79 -22.79 24.88
CA ALA A 378 -4.70 -21.89 24.54
C ALA A 378 -3.80 -22.46 23.44
N ALA A 379 -3.48 -23.77 23.49
CA ALA A 379 -2.76 -24.45 22.43
C ALA A 379 -3.55 -24.46 21.11
N SER A 380 -4.86 -24.71 21.17
CA SER A 380 -5.75 -24.71 20.00
C SER A 380 -5.82 -23.32 19.36
N ILE A 381 -5.94 -22.27 20.16
CA ILE A 381 -5.87 -20.88 19.71
C ILE A 381 -4.52 -20.62 19.02
N GLY A 382 -3.40 -20.97 19.68
CA GLY A 382 -2.06 -20.78 19.12
C GLY A 382 -1.87 -21.50 17.78
N PHE A 383 -2.38 -22.73 17.66
CA PHE A 383 -2.34 -23.49 16.42
C PHE A 383 -3.23 -22.86 15.33
N ALA A 384 -4.48 -22.55 15.66
CA ALA A 384 -5.46 -22.02 14.70
C ALA A 384 -5.05 -20.65 14.15
N ILE A 385 -4.54 -19.76 15.00
CA ILE A 385 -3.96 -18.48 14.57
C ILE A 385 -2.74 -18.75 13.69
N GLY A 386 -1.83 -19.64 14.11
CA GLY A 386 -0.62 -19.96 13.36
C GLY A 386 -0.89 -20.51 11.95
N GLU A 387 -1.87 -21.40 11.81
CA GLU A 387 -2.30 -21.94 10.52
C GLU A 387 -3.04 -20.91 9.66
N SER A 388 -4.07 -20.27 10.21
CA SER A 388 -4.90 -19.32 9.47
C SER A 388 -4.08 -18.15 8.98
N PHE A 389 -3.29 -17.52 9.87
CA PHE A 389 -2.47 -16.38 9.52
C PHE A 389 -1.40 -16.75 8.51
N GLN A 390 -0.72 -17.90 8.66
CA GLN A 390 0.25 -18.33 7.66
C GLN A 390 -0.39 -18.62 6.30
N ARG A 391 -1.56 -19.27 6.23
CA ARG A 391 -2.26 -19.54 4.96
C ARG A 391 -2.74 -18.26 4.30
N THR A 392 -3.33 -17.36 5.07
CA THR A 392 -3.74 -16.05 4.56
C THR A 392 -2.51 -15.28 4.07
N TYR A 393 -1.36 -15.31 4.76
CA TYR A 393 -0.15 -14.57 4.35
C TYR A 393 0.79 -15.30 3.37
N SER A 394 0.60 -16.60 3.14
CA SER A 394 1.33 -17.34 2.10
C SER A 394 0.66 -17.24 0.74
N HIS A 395 -0.66 -17.02 0.73
CA HIS A 395 -1.47 -16.85 -0.47
C HIS A 395 -1.94 -15.41 -0.67
N SER A 396 -1.90 -14.55 0.34
CA SER A 396 -2.23 -13.14 0.15
C SER A 396 -1.17 -12.46 -0.67
N LYS A 397 -1.64 -11.52 -1.49
CA LYS A 397 -0.89 -10.53 -2.23
C LYS A 397 0.06 -9.68 -1.36
N TRP A 398 0.25 -9.99 -0.06
CA TRP A 398 1.15 -9.29 0.86
C TRP A 398 2.63 -9.39 0.49
N THR A 399 3.04 -10.51 -0.11
CA THR A 399 4.38 -10.63 -0.73
C THR A 399 4.51 -9.85 -2.02
N GLU A 400 3.42 -9.33 -2.56
CA GLU A 400 3.34 -8.46 -3.75
C GLU A 400 2.85 -7.05 -3.38
N ASP A 401 2.55 -6.81 -2.09
CA ASP A 401 1.99 -5.57 -1.60
C ASP A 401 3.14 -4.57 -1.51
N PRO A 402 3.11 -3.53 -2.34
CA PRO A 402 4.20 -2.58 -2.40
C PRO A 402 4.34 -1.75 -1.11
N ALA A 403 3.35 -1.79 -0.22
CA ALA A 403 3.44 -1.22 1.14
C ALA A 403 4.44 -1.94 2.04
N VAL A 404 4.73 -3.20 1.72
CA VAL A 404 5.40 -4.16 2.60
C VAL A 404 6.75 -4.56 2.02
N ASN A 405 6.84 -4.66 0.69
CA ASN A 405 8.05 -5.02 -0.02
C ASN A 405 8.35 -3.96 -1.09
N PRO A 406 9.06 -2.88 -0.73
CA PRO A 406 9.39 -1.81 -1.67
C PRO A 406 10.27 -2.30 -2.83
N ASP A 407 10.99 -3.42 -2.68
CA ASP A 407 11.86 -3.98 -3.72
C ASP A 407 11.08 -4.51 -4.94
N ILE A 408 9.78 -4.79 -4.78
CA ILE A 408 8.89 -5.21 -5.87
C ILE A 408 8.50 -4.04 -6.77
N LEU A 409 8.48 -2.82 -6.21
CA LEU A 409 8.26 -1.59 -6.98
C LEU A 409 9.42 -1.30 -7.92
N GLY A 410 10.64 -1.72 -7.58
CA GLY A 410 11.80 -1.59 -8.47
C GLY A 410 11.74 -2.47 -9.72
N ARG A 411 10.86 -3.49 -9.74
CA ARG A 411 10.70 -4.44 -10.85
C ARG A 411 9.36 -4.34 -11.59
N SER A 412 8.46 -3.47 -11.16
CA SER A 412 7.13 -3.29 -11.75
C SER A 412 6.94 -1.83 -12.18
N ASP A 413 6.03 -1.56 -13.13
CA ASP A 413 5.63 -0.19 -13.52
C ASP A 413 4.84 0.53 -12.42
N ARG A 414 5.09 0.24 -11.14
CA ARG A 414 4.36 0.74 -9.97
C ARG A 414 5.31 1.56 -9.10
N LYS A 415 4.87 2.71 -8.62
CA LYS A 415 5.59 3.53 -7.61
C LYS A 415 4.70 3.78 -6.40
N VAL A 416 5.23 3.57 -5.20
CA VAL A 416 4.57 3.99 -3.95
C VAL A 416 4.99 5.41 -3.63
N ILE A 417 3.98 6.25 -3.46
CA ILE A 417 4.12 7.68 -3.23
C ILE A 417 3.21 8.03 -2.04
N GLY A 418 3.81 8.11 -0.84
CA GLY A 418 3.06 8.28 0.40
C GLY A 418 2.13 7.11 0.67
N ASP A 419 0.82 7.38 0.78
CA ASP A 419 -0.23 6.38 0.96
C ASP A 419 -0.85 5.89 -0.37
N LEU A 420 -0.26 6.26 -1.51
CA LEU A 420 -0.78 5.93 -2.83
C LEU A 420 0.17 5.01 -3.59
N ILE A 421 -0.42 4.12 -4.39
CA ILE A 421 0.28 3.38 -5.43
C ILE A 421 -0.10 4.05 -6.75
N ILE A 422 0.90 4.47 -7.52
CA ILE A 422 0.71 4.98 -8.87
C ILE A 422 1.31 3.97 -9.83
N GLN A 423 0.50 3.45 -10.75
CA GLN A 423 0.89 2.46 -11.75
C GLN A 423 0.74 3.03 -13.15
N ARG A 424 1.58 2.59 -14.10
CA ARG A 424 1.39 2.90 -15.52
C ARG A 424 0.21 2.10 -16.02
N TRP A 425 -0.77 2.78 -16.57
CA TRP A 425 -1.92 2.13 -17.18
C TRP A 425 -1.54 1.76 -18.62
N THR A 426 -1.60 0.47 -18.95
CA THR A 426 -1.21 -0.06 -20.28
C THR A 426 -2.38 -0.08 -21.27
N GLU A 427 -3.60 0.17 -20.81
CA GLU A 427 -4.75 0.40 -21.67
C GLU A 427 -4.90 1.91 -21.93
N PRO A 428 -5.44 2.35 -23.08
CA PRO A 428 -5.62 3.77 -23.37
C PRO A 428 -6.49 4.45 -22.28
N ALA A 429 -6.07 5.62 -21.81
CA ALA A 429 -6.67 6.30 -20.66
C ALA A 429 -8.13 6.74 -20.92
N THR A 430 -8.50 6.78 -22.20
CA THR A 430 -9.86 7.02 -22.67
C THR A 430 -10.14 6.19 -23.92
N GLN A 431 -11.36 5.66 -24.10
CA GLN A 431 -11.88 5.21 -25.41
C GLN A 431 -12.11 6.40 -26.36
N ASN A 432 -11.27 7.43 -26.29
CA ASN A 432 -11.27 8.48 -27.28
C ASN A 432 -10.62 7.87 -28.51
N ALA A 433 -11.40 7.75 -29.59
CA ALA A 433 -10.92 7.27 -30.88
C ALA A 433 -9.52 7.84 -31.15
N ARG A 434 -8.55 6.97 -31.48
CA ARG A 434 -7.23 7.42 -31.96
C ARG A 434 -7.48 8.58 -32.91
N LEU A 435 -6.78 9.69 -32.71
CA LEU A 435 -6.91 10.88 -33.54
C LEU A 435 -6.83 10.42 -35.01
N ASN A 436 -7.97 10.38 -35.70
CA ASN A 436 -8.01 10.08 -37.13
C ASN A 436 -7.51 11.34 -37.85
N LEU A 437 -6.20 11.61 -37.74
CA LEU A 437 -5.51 12.74 -38.38
C LEU A 437 -5.41 12.58 -39.90
N ALA A 438 -5.99 11.51 -40.46
CA ALA A 438 -5.90 11.10 -41.85
C ALA A 438 -6.64 12.01 -42.87
N GLN A 439 -7.23 13.15 -42.47
CA GLN A 439 -8.02 13.99 -43.38
C GLN A 439 -7.51 15.43 -43.55
N GLY A 440 -6.24 15.70 -43.26
CA GLY A 440 -5.68 17.05 -43.39
C GLY A 440 -4.34 17.12 -44.12
N ALA A 441 -4.32 16.83 -45.43
CA ALA A 441 -3.48 17.52 -46.44
C ALA A 441 -3.60 16.78 -47.80
N GLY A 442 -4.58 17.19 -48.60
CA GLY A 442 -4.32 17.35 -50.02
C GLY A 442 -3.82 18.79 -50.19
N ILE A 443 -2.51 18.95 -50.31
CA ILE A 443 -1.85 20.06 -51.02
C ILE A 443 -0.71 19.43 -51.79
#